data_AF-A0A1J4KAE4-F1
#
_entry.id   AF-A0A1J4KAE4-F1
#
_cell.length_a   1.000
_cell.length_b   1.000
_cell.length_c   1.000
_cell.angle_alpha   90.00
_cell.angle_beta   90.00
_cell.angle_gamma   90.00
#
_symmetry.space_group_name_H-M   'P 1'
#
loop_
_entity.id
_entity.type
_entity.pdbx_description
1 polymer ?
#
loop_
_entity_poly.entity_id
_entity_poly.type
_entity_poly.pdbx_seq_one_letter_code
_entity_poly.pdbx_strand_id
1 'polypeptide(L)'
;MSSKKKARTISGKGKKGVDETEKLVAGNGWTTAATAKYLECQTDEERLQQLFAMFSISEDDYKYNFKATATIDFHFGNAVYCQEANFDANKLQFFCRSLHKLLETGISRVQEDPNLDYEALRGELFEQFRTLFTEFNQPDFIFTTQEASELIKYVTVSFLRPLRLILHPHYLENHTAYFLEMKKVFRPMAPVPLSECEEIRPIIPEEEEFPILALPRDQENLDLATMRQIIKQYTDEMVKAIDKRYDTLEEQMAKVNPVQSP
;
A
#
# COMPACT_ATOMS: atom_id res chain seq x y z
N MET A 1 -47.28 41.28 -5.70
CA MET A 1 -47.91 40.00 -6.08
C MET A 1 -46.99 38.86 -5.69
N SER A 2 -47.51 37.97 -4.86
CA SER A 2 -46.82 36.80 -4.28
C SER A 2 -46.84 35.64 -5.26
N SER A 3 -45.77 34.85 -5.32
CA SER A 3 -45.79 33.53 -5.96
C SER A 3 -45.16 32.50 -5.03
N LYS A 4 -46.03 31.86 -4.24
CA LYS A 4 -45.76 30.67 -3.43
C LYS A 4 -45.51 29.48 -4.37
N LYS A 5 -44.35 28.83 -4.28
CA LYS A 5 -44.18 27.43 -4.73
C LYS A 5 -44.35 26.50 -3.54
N LYS A 6 -45.32 25.59 -3.65
CA LYS A 6 -45.70 24.57 -2.67
C LYS A 6 -44.57 23.55 -2.46
N ALA A 7 -44.23 23.29 -1.21
CA ALA A 7 -43.43 22.13 -0.82
C ALA A 7 -44.25 20.85 -1.01
N ARG A 8 -43.63 19.83 -1.62
CA ARG A 8 -44.21 18.51 -1.83
C ARG A 8 -43.72 17.60 -0.69
N THR A 9 -44.63 17.27 0.22
CA THR A 9 -44.44 16.27 1.28
C THR A 9 -44.37 14.87 0.66
N ILE A 10 -43.31 14.12 0.98
CA ILE A 10 -43.31 12.66 0.85
C ILE A 10 -43.10 12.11 2.26
N SER A 11 -44.17 11.49 2.76
CA SER A 11 -44.22 10.73 4.00
C SER A 11 -43.73 9.32 3.71
N GLY A 12 -42.76 8.84 4.49
CA GLY A 12 -42.30 7.46 4.49
C GLY A 12 -41.89 7.07 5.91
N LYS A 13 -42.80 6.41 6.62
CA LYS A 13 -42.53 5.76 7.91
C LYS A 13 -41.49 4.64 7.73
N GLY A 14 -40.38 4.71 8.45
CA GLY A 14 -39.43 3.60 8.58
C GLY A 14 -38.29 3.92 9.55
N LYS A 15 -38.26 3.22 10.70
CA LYS A 15 -37.18 3.16 11.70
C LYS A 15 -36.44 4.46 12.05
N LYS A 16 -37.07 5.30 12.89
CA LYS A 16 -36.35 6.30 13.71
C LYS A 16 -35.58 5.57 14.82
N GLY A 17 -34.26 5.58 14.76
CA GLY A 17 -33.45 5.13 15.90
C GLY A 17 -31.94 4.95 15.63
N VAL A 18 -31.52 4.73 14.38
CA VAL A 18 -30.12 4.34 14.10
C VAL A 18 -29.28 5.47 13.47
N ASP A 19 -29.91 6.48 12.85
CA ASP A 19 -29.26 7.26 11.79
C ASP A 19 -28.86 8.71 12.14
N GLU A 20 -29.18 9.22 13.34
CA GLU A 20 -28.75 10.59 13.72
C GLU A 20 -27.38 10.64 14.40
N THR A 21 -27.05 9.65 15.24
CA THR A 21 -25.71 9.52 15.84
C THR A 21 -24.68 8.98 14.87
N GLU A 22 -25.05 8.28 13.79
CA GLU A 22 -24.11 7.92 12.71
C GLU A 22 -23.76 9.15 11.85
N LYS A 23 -24.75 9.98 11.52
CA LYS A 23 -24.54 11.23 10.76
C LYS A 23 -23.70 12.28 11.50
N LEU A 24 -23.77 12.31 12.84
CA LEU A 24 -22.94 13.21 13.66
C LEU A 24 -21.47 12.79 13.71
N VAL A 25 -21.19 11.51 13.47
CA VAL A 25 -19.84 10.92 13.58
C VAL A 25 -19.11 10.90 12.23
N ALA A 26 -19.85 10.81 11.13
CA ALA A 26 -19.27 10.78 9.79
C ALA A 26 -18.44 12.04 9.48
N GLY A 27 -17.16 11.85 9.18
CA GLY A 27 -16.24 12.91 8.71
C GLY A 27 -15.74 13.90 9.77
N ASN A 28 -16.04 13.68 11.05
CA ASN A 28 -15.62 14.59 12.14
C ASN A 28 -14.48 14.03 13.01
N GLY A 29 -13.90 12.88 12.65
CA GLY A 29 -12.80 12.25 13.37
C GLY A 29 -13.16 11.89 14.83
N TRP A 30 -12.21 12.09 15.75
CA TRP A 30 -12.31 11.74 17.18
C TRP A 30 -13.20 12.70 18.00
N THR A 31 -14.51 12.65 17.74
CA THR A 31 -15.54 13.31 18.58
C THR A 31 -15.91 12.43 19.78
N THR A 32 -16.62 13.01 20.77
CA THR A 32 -17.03 12.27 21.98
C THR A 32 -18.00 11.15 21.63
N ALA A 33 -18.94 11.40 20.71
CA ALA A 33 -19.87 10.38 20.22
C ALA A 33 -19.15 9.29 19.42
N ALA A 34 -18.18 9.65 18.58
CA ALA A 34 -17.39 8.70 17.81
C ALA A 34 -16.54 7.79 18.71
N THR A 35 -15.95 8.38 19.76
CA THR A 35 -15.13 7.65 20.73
C THR A 35 -15.96 6.66 21.53
N ALA A 36 -17.14 7.06 21.98
CA ALA A 36 -18.07 6.17 22.68
C ALA A 36 -18.45 4.97 21.79
N LYS A 37 -18.84 5.21 20.54
CA LYS A 37 -19.14 4.13 19.58
C LYS A 37 -17.95 3.21 19.33
N TYR A 38 -16.75 3.75 19.17
CA TYR A 38 -15.54 2.95 18.98
C TYR A 38 -15.26 2.02 20.17
N LEU A 39 -15.53 2.48 21.39
CA LEU A 39 -15.38 1.68 22.61
C LEU A 39 -16.48 0.62 22.79
N GLU A 40 -17.66 0.83 22.19
CA GLU A 40 -18.76 -0.15 22.18
C GLU A 40 -18.49 -1.34 21.23
N CYS A 41 -17.63 -1.15 20.21
CA CYS A 41 -17.23 -2.19 19.25
C CYS A 41 -16.51 -3.36 19.93
N GLN A 42 -17.00 -4.58 19.67
CA GLN A 42 -16.50 -5.81 20.29
C GLN A 42 -15.45 -6.51 19.43
N THR A 43 -15.44 -6.24 18.12
CA THR A 43 -14.51 -6.85 17.17
C THR A 43 -13.65 -5.80 16.46
N ASP A 44 -12.49 -6.23 15.97
CA ASP A 44 -11.61 -5.34 15.20
C ASP A 44 -12.24 -4.90 13.87
N GLU A 45 -13.07 -5.74 13.27
CA GLU A 45 -13.84 -5.40 12.07
C GLU A 45 -14.83 -4.26 12.34
N GLU A 46 -15.59 -4.33 13.45
CA GLU A 46 -16.50 -3.25 13.85
C GLU A 46 -15.74 -1.94 14.12
N ARG A 47 -14.56 -2.03 14.74
CA ARG A 47 -13.68 -0.88 14.99
C ARG A 47 -13.18 -0.26 13.69
N LEU A 48 -12.78 -1.08 12.71
CA LEU A 48 -12.37 -0.61 11.39
C LEU A 48 -13.51 0.09 10.66
N GLN A 49 -14.71 -0.50 10.65
CA GLN A 49 -15.90 0.13 10.05
C GLN A 49 -16.25 1.46 10.72
N GLN A 50 -16.09 1.55 12.04
CA GLN A 50 -16.28 2.79 12.77
C GLN A 50 -15.24 3.86 12.38
N LEU A 51 -13.98 3.48 12.16
CA LEU A 51 -12.95 4.40 11.67
C LEU A 51 -13.20 4.85 10.24
N PHE A 52 -13.65 3.96 9.35
CA PHE A 52 -14.08 4.30 7.99
C PHE A 52 -15.14 5.40 8.01
N ALA A 53 -16.16 5.27 8.86
CA ALA A 53 -17.17 6.30 9.05
C ALA A 53 -16.57 7.61 9.59
N MET A 54 -15.75 7.55 10.64
CA MET A 54 -15.16 8.74 11.29
C MET A 54 -14.34 9.61 10.34
N PHE A 55 -13.61 8.98 9.41
CA PHE A 55 -12.72 9.66 8.47
C PHE A 55 -13.30 9.77 7.06
N SER A 56 -14.56 9.38 6.85
CA SER A 56 -15.22 9.38 5.54
C SER A 56 -14.42 8.63 4.47
N ILE A 57 -13.84 7.49 4.85
CA ILE A 57 -13.04 6.61 3.99
C ILE A 57 -13.89 5.38 3.67
N SER A 58 -14.07 5.06 2.39
CA SER A 58 -14.77 3.82 2.01
C SER A 58 -13.85 2.60 2.14
N GLU A 59 -14.44 1.40 2.18
CA GLU A 59 -13.66 0.15 2.18
C GLU A 59 -12.83 0.00 0.90
N ASP A 60 -13.34 0.47 -0.25
CA ASP A 60 -12.58 0.50 -1.50
C ASP A 60 -11.40 1.48 -1.42
N ASP A 61 -11.60 2.68 -0.84
CA ASP A 61 -10.49 3.61 -0.61
C ASP A 61 -9.42 2.97 0.28
N TYR A 62 -9.83 2.31 1.38
CA TYR A 62 -8.89 1.62 2.27
C TYR A 62 -8.08 0.53 1.53
N LYS A 63 -8.69 -0.20 0.60
CA LYS A 63 -8.02 -1.27 -0.18
C LYS A 63 -7.09 -0.74 -1.27
N TYR A 64 -7.45 0.39 -1.89
CA TYR A 64 -6.83 0.81 -3.15
C TYR A 64 -6.09 2.15 -3.07
N ASN A 65 -6.34 3.00 -2.07
CA ASN A 65 -5.69 4.28 -1.86
C ASN A 65 -4.77 4.25 -0.64
N PHE A 66 -3.46 4.27 -0.88
CA PHE A 66 -2.44 4.21 0.17
C PHE A 66 -2.57 5.32 1.24
N LYS A 67 -3.04 6.51 0.86
CA LYS A 67 -3.29 7.60 1.83
C LYS A 67 -4.41 7.21 2.78
N ALA A 68 -5.50 6.65 2.25
CA ALA A 68 -6.62 6.20 3.05
C ALA A 68 -6.24 5.01 3.95
N THR A 69 -5.48 4.04 3.43
CA THR A 69 -4.95 2.93 4.22
C THR A 69 -4.09 3.43 5.38
N ALA A 70 -3.12 4.31 5.10
CA ALA A 70 -2.22 4.85 6.11
C ALA A 70 -2.95 5.66 7.19
N THR A 71 -3.94 6.47 6.79
CA THR A 71 -4.77 7.23 7.74
C THR A 71 -5.54 6.30 8.69
N ILE A 72 -6.18 5.25 8.16
CA ILE A 72 -6.95 4.32 8.98
C ILE A 72 -6.04 3.51 9.89
N ASP A 73 -4.96 2.93 9.37
CA ASP A 73 -4.03 2.11 10.15
C ASP A 73 -3.37 2.94 11.27
N PHE A 74 -3.04 4.20 10.98
CA PHE A 74 -2.55 5.15 11.99
C PHE A 74 -3.55 5.33 13.12
N HIS A 75 -4.82 5.57 12.81
CA HIS A 75 -5.84 5.74 13.85
C HIS A 75 -6.16 4.46 14.60
N PHE A 76 -6.20 3.32 13.89
CA PHE A 76 -6.43 2.02 14.49
C PHE A 76 -5.34 1.65 15.50
N GLY A 77 -4.07 1.71 15.09
CA GLY A 77 -2.94 1.37 15.98
C GLY A 77 -2.88 2.24 17.23
N ASN A 78 -3.13 3.55 17.09
CA ASN A 78 -3.13 4.46 18.25
C ASN A 78 -4.34 4.24 19.18
N ALA A 79 -5.49 3.87 18.65
CA ALA A 79 -6.67 3.57 19.46
C ALA A 79 -6.51 2.23 20.20
N VAL A 80 -5.90 1.22 19.57
CA VAL A 80 -5.52 -0.05 20.21
C VAL A 80 -4.53 0.19 21.35
N TYR A 81 -3.51 1.02 21.15
CA TYR A 81 -2.58 1.42 22.22
C TYR A 81 -3.33 2.01 23.44
N CYS A 82 -4.30 2.90 23.22
CA CYS A 82 -5.11 3.46 24.31
C CYS A 82 -5.91 2.39 25.06
N GLN A 83 -6.44 1.39 24.35
CA GLN A 83 -7.16 0.27 24.96
C GLN A 83 -6.23 -0.60 25.81
N GLU A 84 -5.04 -0.92 25.30
CA GLU A 84 -4.02 -1.67 26.04
C GLU A 84 -3.52 -0.91 27.28
N ALA A 85 -3.42 0.42 27.18
CA ALA A 85 -3.07 1.32 28.28
C ALA A 85 -4.22 1.56 29.28
N ASN A 86 -5.39 0.95 29.08
CA ASN A 86 -6.61 1.11 29.91
C ASN A 86 -7.05 2.57 30.06
N PHE A 87 -6.91 3.37 29.01
CA PHE A 87 -7.38 4.75 29.01
C PHE A 87 -8.91 4.81 29.01
N ASP A 88 -9.47 5.71 29.82
CA ASP A 88 -10.89 6.04 29.73
C ASP A 88 -11.24 6.74 28.41
N ALA A 89 -12.53 6.89 28.14
CA ALA A 89 -13.02 7.49 26.90
C ALA A 89 -12.48 8.91 26.65
N ASN A 90 -12.27 9.70 27.71
CA ASN A 90 -11.77 11.08 27.58
C ASN A 90 -10.28 11.09 27.25
N LYS A 91 -9.49 10.24 27.92
CA LYS A 91 -8.06 10.07 27.65
C LYS A 91 -7.81 9.54 26.24
N LEU A 92 -8.57 8.54 25.80
CA LEU A 92 -8.51 8.02 24.42
C LEU A 92 -8.86 9.12 23.42
N GLN A 93 -9.99 9.80 23.62
CA GLN A 93 -10.42 10.88 22.73
C GLN A 93 -9.33 11.96 22.62
N PHE A 94 -8.81 12.42 23.75
CA PHE A 94 -7.76 13.42 23.80
C PHE A 94 -6.53 12.97 23.00
N PHE A 95 -6.04 11.76 23.28
CA PHE A 95 -4.82 11.25 22.68
C PHE A 95 -4.95 11.09 21.17
N CYS A 96 -5.98 10.37 20.72
CA CYS A 96 -6.19 10.11 19.30
C CYS A 96 -6.51 11.39 18.51
N ARG A 97 -7.25 12.34 19.12
CA ARG A 97 -7.50 13.66 18.52
C ARG A 97 -6.24 14.51 18.44
N SER A 98 -5.38 14.46 19.45
CA SER A 98 -4.11 15.18 19.44
C SER A 98 -3.20 14.65 18.35
N LEU A 99 -3.01 13.34 18.28
CA LEU A 99 -2.22 12.71 17.22
C LEU A 99 -2.79 12.97 15.82
N HIS A 100 -4.12 12.97 15.66
CA HIS A 100 -4.75 13.37 14.40
C HIS A 100 -4.35 14.79 13.98
N LYS A 101 -4.41 15.77 14.90
CA LYS A 101 -3.98 17.16 14.60
C LYS A 101 -2.50 17.26 14.22
N LEU A 102 -1.63 16.50 14.90
CA LEU A 102 -0.21 16.47 14.55
C LEU A 102 0.01 15.86 13.16
N LEU A 103 -0.73 14.79 12.84
CA LEU A 103 -0.68 14.14 11.53
C LEU A 103 -1.10 15.12 10.43
N GLU A 104 -2.26 15.77 10.56
CA GLU A 104 -2.74 16.78 9.60
C GLU A 104 -1.73 17.92 9.41
N THR A 105 -1.11 18.38 10.51
CA THR A 105 -0.05 19.40 10.45
C THR A 105 1.14 18.89 9.64
N GLY A 106 1.63 17.68 9.94
CA GLY A 106 2.72 17.06 9.19
C GLY A 106 2.40 16.85 7.71
N ILE A 107 1.18 16.43 7.39
CA ILE A 107 0.69 16.25 6.02
C ILE A 107 0.73 17.59 5.26
N SER A 108 0.20 18.67 5.86
CA SER A 108 0.22 20.00 5.25
C SER A 108 1.65 20.44 4.92
N ARG A 109 2.57 20.31 5.89
CA ARG A 109 3.98 20.72 5.72
C ARG A 109 4.69 19.95 4.61
N VAL A 110 4.44 18.64 4.51
CA VAL A 110 5.02 17.79 3.47
C VAL A 110 4.44 18.08 2.08
N GLN A 111 3.20 18.57 2.00
CA GLN A 111 2.59 19.01 0.76
C GLN A 111 3.04 20.42 0.34
N GLU A 112 3.43 21.27 1.28
CA GLU A 112 3.88 22.63 1.00
C GLU A 112 5.36 22.72 0.59
N ASP A 113 6.24 21.90 1.21
CA ASP A 113 7.68 21.96 1.01
C ASP A 113 8.30 20.59 0.67
N PRO A 114 8.74 20.37 -0.59
CA PRO A 114 9.42 19.15 -0.99
C PRO A 114 10.77 18.90 -0.29
N ASN A 115 11.42 19.95 0.24
CA ASN A 115 12.72 19.89 0.89
C ASN A 115 12.63 20.02 2.42
N LEU A 116 11.46 19.70 2.99
CA LEU A 116 11.16 19.87 4.39
C LEU A 116 12.23 19.25 5.32
N ASP A 117 12.72 20.06 6.26
CA ASP A 117 13.58 19.58 7.35
C ASP A 117 12.75 18.83 8.40
N TYR A 118 12.87 17.50 8.41
CA TYR A 118 12.18 16.62 9.34
C TYR A 118 12.59 16.82 10.79
N GLU A 119 13.80 17.28 11.07
CA GLU A 119 14.23 17.51 12.45
C GLU A 119 13.55 18.76 13.02
N ALA A 120 13.49 19.84 12.22
CA ALA A 120 12.72 21.03 12.56
C ALA A 120 11.22 20.70 12.74
N LEU A 121 10.63 19.92 11.83
CA LEU A 121 9.23 19.51 11.93
C LEU A 121 8.97 18.68 13.20
N ARG A 122 9.86 17.75 13.57
CA ARG A 122 9.73 16.99 14.82
C ARG A 122 9.67 17.89 16.04
N GLY A 123 10.53 18.91 16.09
CA GLY A 123 10.54 19.90 17.16
C GLY A 123 9.21 20.67 17.23
N GLU A 124 8.71 21.13 16.09
CA GLU A 124 7.42 21.84 15.99
C GLU A 124 6.25 20.97 16.47
N LEU A 125 6.14 19.73 15.97
CA LEU A 125 5.07 18.82 16.34
C LEU A 125 5.14 18.39 17.81
N PHE A 126 6.35 18.27 18.37
CA PHE A 126 6.51 18.00 19.80
C PHE A 126 6.02 19.16 20.66
N GLU A 127 6.35 20.40 20.29
CA GLU A 127 5.86 21.60 21.00
C GLU A 127 4.34 21.77 20.86
N GLN A 128 3.79 21.45 19.69
CA GLN A 128 2.35 21.42 19.47
C GLN A 128 1.69 20.37 20.38
N PHE A 129 2.26 19.17 20.46
CA PHE A 129 1.79 18.13 21.37
C PHE A 129 1.85 18.55 22.84
N ARG A 130 2.96 19.18 23.26
CA ARG A 130 3.14 19.70 24.62
C ARG A 130 2.09 20.75 24.98
N THR A 131 1.78 21.65 24.04
CA THR A 131 0.73 22.67 24.21
C THR A 131 -0.64 22.01 24.40
N LEU A 132 -1.01 21.09 23.50
CA LEU A 132 -2.27 20.34 23.59
C LEU A 132 -2.40 19.57 24.90
N PHE A 133 -1.31 18.91 25.33
CA PHE A 133 -1.27 18.17 26.58
C PHE A 133 -1.46 19.08 27.80
N THR A 134 -0.82 20.26 27.80
CA THR A 134 -0.94 21.22 28.91
C THR A 134 -2.33 21.84 29.00
N GLU A 135 -2.95 22.15 27.85
CA GLU A 135 -4.31 22.70 27.79
C GLU A 135 -5.37 21.71 28.30
N PHE A 136 -5.19 20.42 28.00
CA PHE A 136 -6.19 19.38 28.28
C PHE A 136 -6.00 18.68 29.63
N ASN A 137 -4.78 18.71 30.21
CA ASN A 137 -4.49 18.15 31.53
C ASN A 137 -4.99 19.07 32.66
N GLN A 138 -6.29 19.37 32.64
CA GLN A 138 -7.03 20.10 33.67
C GLN A 138 -7.44 19.14 34.81
N PRO A 139 -7.84 19.65 35.99
CA PRO A 139 -8.13 18.84 37.18
C PRO A 139 -9.16 17.72 36.98
N ASP A 140 -10.03 17.85 35.98
CA ASP A 140 -11.07 16.88 35.64
C ASP A 140 -10.59 15.73 34.72
N PHE A 141 -9.35 15.82 34.18
CA PHE A 141 -8.80 14.91 33.15
C PHE A 141 -7.31 14.58 33.39
N ILE A 142 -6.93 14.27 34.63
CA ILE A 142 -5.52 14.18 35.01
C ILE A 142 -4.90 12.86 34.53
N PHE A 143 -3.93 12.98 33.62
CA PHE A 143 -2.94 11.92 33.44
C PHE A 143 -2.02 11.90 34.67
N THR A 144 -1.83 10.74 35.27
CA THR A 144 -0.81 10.56 36.30
C THR A 144 0.57 10.84 35.72
N THR A 145 1.55 11.17 36.56
CA THR A 145 2.93 11.42 36.09
C THR A 145 3.51 10.23 35.33
N GLN A 146 3.13 9.01 35.72
CA GLN A 146 3.54 7.78 35.04
C GLN A 146 2.90 7.65 33.65
N GLU A 147 1.57 7.79 33.56
CA GLU A 147 0.86 7.75 32.27
C GLU A 147 1.37 8.85 31.33
N ALA A 148 1.61 10.05 31.85
CA ALA A 148 2.16 11.17 31.07
C ALA A 148 3.55 10.84 30.51
N SER A 149 4.42 10.22 31.32
CA SER A 149 5.76 9.82 30.88
C SER A 149 5.71 8.74 29.80
N GLU A 150 4.86 7.73 29.97
CA GLU A 150 4.67 6.65 29.00
C GLU A 150 4.07 7.17 27.68
N LEU A 151 3.10 8.08 27.77
CA LEU A 151 2.46 8.69 26.63
C LEU A 151 3.45 9.57 25.85
N ILE A 152 4.24 10.40 26.53
CA ILE A 152 5.32 11.17 25.89
C ILE A 152 6.32 10.23 25.20
N LYS A 153 6.75 9.16 25.89
CA LYS A 153 7.65 8.16 25.31
C LYS A 153 7.06 7.52 24.05
N TYR A 154 5.78 7.15 24.08
CA TYR A 154 5.09 6.60 22.93
C TYR A 154 5.04 7.60 21.78
N VAL A 155 4.65 8.85 22.02
CA VAL A 155 4.60 9.89 20.96
C VAL A 155 5.98 10.11 20.34
N THR A 156 7.04 10.17 21.16
CA THR A 156 8.41 10.33 20.66
C THR A 156 8.87 9.14 19.83
N VAL A 157 8.64 7.91 20.30
CA VAL A 157 9.18 6.69 19.66
C VAL A 157 8.34 6.24 18.47
N SER A 158 7.01 6.26 18.60
CA SER A 158 6.08 5.67 17.64
C SER A 158 5.56 6.68 16.60
N PHE A 159 5.59 7.98 16.91
CA PHE A 159 5.13 9.03 15.98
C PHE A 159 6.30 9.91 15.48
N LEU A 160 6.99 10.62 16.36
CA LEU A 160 7.97 11.64 15.96
C LEU A 160 9.25 11.05 15.33
N ARG A 161 9.80 9.98 15.90
CA ARG A 161 11.01 9.34 15.35
C ARG A 161 10.79 8.81 13.93
N PRO A 162 9.76 7.98 13.65
CA PRO A 162 9.45 7.49 12.31
C PRO A 162 8.63 8.48 11.46
N LEU A 163 8.51 9.76 11.86
CA LEU A 163 7.63 10.74 11.21
C LEU A 163 7.75 10.77 9.68
N ARG A 164 8.98 10.68 9.14
CA ARG A 164 9.22 10.63 7.69
C ARG A 164 8.52 9.46 7.00
N LEU A 165 8.46 8.29 7.66
CA LEU A 165 7.78 7.10 7.15
C LEU A 165 6.26 7.24 7.26
N ILE A 166 5.77 7.79 8.38
CA ILE A 166 4.34 8.03 8.61
C ILE A 166 3.78 9.00 7.56
N LEU A 167 4.53 10.05 7.24
CA LEU A 167 4.11 11.05 6.26
C LEU A 167 4.36 10.62 4.81
N HIS A 168 5.09 9.52 4.58
CA HIS A 168 5.46 9.11 3.24
C HIS A 168 4.28 8.89 2.29
N PRO A 169 3.17 8.24 2.69
CA PRO A 169 2.00 8.11 1.82
C PRO A 169 1.42 9.46 1.33
N HIS A 170 1.73 10.56 2.02
CA HIS A 170 1.12 11.87 1.78
C HIS A 170 1.97 12.83 0.92
N TYR A 171 3.19 12.46 0.51
CA TYR A 171 3.97 13.25 -0.45
C TYR A 171 3.19 13.51 -1.74
N LEU A 172 3.39 14.69 -2.33
CA LEU A 172 2.76 15.11 -3.58
C LEU A 172 3.07 14.14 -4.75
N GLU A 173 4.24 13.49 -4.74
CA GLU A 173 4.74 12.71 -5.88
C GLU A 173 4.56 11.18 -5.78
N ASN A 174 3.90 10.66 -4.75
CA ASN A 174 3.91 9.21 -4.53
C ASN A 174 2.92 8.40 -5.40
N HIS A 175 3.45 7.98 -6.56
CA HIS A 175 3.44 6.61 -7.11
C HIS A 175 2.10 5.91 -7.43
N THR A 176 1.00 6.64 -7.64
CA THR A 176 -0.20 6.01 -8.22
C THR A 176 0.09 5.36 -9.58
N ALA A 177 0.97 5.95 -10.39
CA ALA A 177 1.36 5.39 -11.68
C ALA A 177 2.22 4.11 -11.54
N TYR A 178 3.23 4.11 -10.67
CA TYR A 178 4.21 3.01 -10.59
C TYR A 178 3.66 1.75 -9.89
N PHE A 179 2.75 1.91 -8.91
CA PHE A 179 2.16 0.77 -8.20
C PHE A 179 0.93 0.14 -8.90
N LEU A 180 0.21 0.88 -9.74
CA LEU A 180 -0.83 0.29 -10.59
C LEU A 180 -0.22 -0.69 -11.61
N GLU A 181 1.03 -0.48 -12.02
CA GLU A 181 1.78 -1.46 -12.81
C GLU A 181 2.18 -2.70 -11.99
N MET A 182 2.58 -2.54 -10.72
CA MET A 182 2.96 -3.67 -9.87
C MET A 182 1.78 -4.51 -9.35
N LYS A 183 0.59 -3.93 -9.13
CA LYS A 183 -0.62 -4.69 -8.73
C LYS A 183 -1.29 -5.47 -9.87
N LYS A 184 -0.77 -5.39 -11.11
CA LYS A 184 -1.11 -6.35 -12.19
C LYS A 184 -0.36 -7.68 -12.07
N VAL A 185 0.55 -7.82 -11.11
CA VAL A 185 1.35 -9.02 -10.92
C VAL A 185 0.68 -9.88 -9.82
N PHE A 186 -0.02 -10.94 -10.26
CA PHE A 186 -0.76 -11.96 -9.49
C PHE A 186 -2.20 -11.65 -9.05
N ARG A 187 -3.08 -11.37 -10.02
CA ARG A 187 -4.31 -12.18 -10.04
C ARG A 187 -3.98 -13.42 -10.89
N PRO A 188 -4.30 -14.66 -10.47
CA PRO A 188 -4.25 -15.78 -11.39
C PRO A 188 -5.06 -15.38 -12.61
N MET A 189 -4.41 -15.34 -13.78
CA MET A 189 -5.12 -15.17 -15.04
C MET A 189 -6.18 -16.27 -15.07
N ALA A 190 -7.44 -15.92 -15.34
CA ALA A 190 -8.47 -16.94 -15.48
C ALA A 190 -7.95 -17.97 -16.50
N PRO A 191 -7.98 -19.27 -16.18
CA PRO A 191 -7.38 -20.27 -17.04
C PRO A 191 -8.04 -20.17 -18.41
N VAL A 192 -7.23 -19.88 -19.43
CA VAL A 192 -7.67 -19.91 -20.82
C VAL A 192 -8.06 -21.36 -21.12
N PRO A 193 -9.29 -21.62 -21.61
CA PRO A 193 -9.68 -22.97 -22.02
C PRO A 193 -8.66 -23.53 -23.02
N LEU A 194 -8.32 -24.82 -22.92
CA LEU A 194 -7.36 -25.45 -23.84
C LEU A 194 -7.75 -25.32 -25.32
N SER A 195 -9.03 -25.06 -25.61
CA SER A 195 -9.55 -24.76 -26.96
C SER A 195 -9.08 -23.43 -27.53
N GLU A 196 -8.63 -22.50 -26.68
CA GLU A 196 -8.17 -21.15 -27.03
C GLU A 196 -6.65 -20.99 -26.85
N CYS A 197 -5.95 -22.05 -26.40
CA CYS A 197 -4.49 -22.06 -26.33
C CYS A 197 -3.90 -22.29 -27.73
N GLU A 198 -3.47 -21.22 -28.39
CA GLU A 198 -2.55 -21.33 -29.52
C GLU A 198 -1.13 -21.60 -29.00
N GLU A 199 -0.59 -22.80 -29.25
CA GLU A 199 0.84 -23.07 -29.08
C GLU A 199 1.61 -22.22 -30.10
N ILE A 200 1.89 -20.97 -29.76
CA ILE A 200 2.81 -20.14 -30.53
C ILE A 200 4.21 -20.65 -30.18
N ARG A 201 4.70 -21.59 -30.98
CA ARG A 201 6.11 -21.97 -30.94
C ARG A 201 6.92 -20.75 -31.38
N PRO A 202 7.94 -20.32 -30.61
CA PRO A 202 8.83 -19.29 -31.08
C PRO A 202 9.41 -19.76 -32.43
N ILE A 203 9.25 -18.92 -33.45
CA ILE A 203 9.86 -19.17 -34.76
C ILE A 203 11.35 -18.89 -34.57
N ILE A 204 12.09 -19.92 -34.18
CA ILE A 204 13.55 -19.88 -34.15
C ILE A 204 14.01 -20.07 -35.61
N PRO A 205 14.83 -19.18 -36.17
CA PRO A 205 15.44 -19.42 -37.47
C PRO A 205 16.16 -20.78 -37.43
N GLU A 206 15.98 -21.61 -38.46
CA GLU A 206 16.52 -22.99 -38.53
C GLU A 206 18.04 -23.06 -38.24
N GLU A 207 18.75 -21.96 -38.52
CA GLU A 207 20.18 -21.81 -38.33
C GLU A 207 20.60 -21.56 -36.87
N GLU A 208 19.65 -21.23 -35.99
CA GLU A 208 19.84 -21.07 -34.55
C GLU A 208 19.30 -22.27 -33.77
N GLU A 209 18.61 -23.21 -34.41
CA GLU A 209 18.13 -24.42 -33.72
C GLU A 209 19.31 -25.34 -33.38
N PHE A 210 19.28 -25.90 -32.16
CA PHE A 210 20.26 -26.93 -31.84
C PHE A 210 19.97 -28.16 -32.68
N PRO A 211 20.98 -28.73 -33.36
CA PRO A 211 20.79 -29.96 -34.10
C PRO A 211 20.28 -31.05 -33.15
N ILE A 212 19.42 -31.92 -33.66
CA ILE A 212 18.98 -33.13 -32.95
C ILE A 212 19.87 -34.26 -33.42
N LEU A 213 20.50 -34.97 -32.48
CA LEU A 213 21.30 -36.14 -32.79
C LEU A 213 20.39 -37.27 -33.30
N ALA A 214 20.26 -37.38 -34.62
CA ALA A 214 19.52 -38.47 -35.25
C ALA A 214 20.44 -39.68 -35.42
N LEU A 215 20.23 -40.70 -34.59
CA LEU A 215 20.88 -41.99 -34.79
C LEU A 215 20.24 -42.73 -35.97
N PRO A 216 21.03 -43.34 -36.87
CA PRO A 216 20.50 -44.20 -37.93
C PRO A 216 19.70 -45.35 -37.29
N ARG A 217 18.40 -45.43 -37.56
CA ARG A 217 17.52 -46.44 -36.95
C ARG A 217 17.67 -47.84 -37.56
N ASP A 218 18.29 -47.95 -38.72
CA ASP A 218 18.31 -49.18 -39.53
C ASP A 218 19.65 -49.95 -39.50
N GLN A 219 20.54 -49.68 -38.53
CA GLN A 219 21.82 -50.38 -38.40
C GLN A 219 21.91 -51.11 -37.05
N GLU A 220 21.54 -52.40 -37.04
CA GLU A 220 21.66 -53.29 -35.88
C GLU A 220 23.11 -53.50 -35.39
N ASN A 221 24.13 -53.00 -36.12
CA ASN A 221 25.53 -52.96 -35.68
C ASN A 221 26.18 -51.62 -36.07
N LEU A 222 26.02 -50.60 -35.24
CA LEU A 222 26.78 -49.34 -35.35
C LEU A 222 28.22 -49.57 -34.88
N ASP A 223 29.19 -49.43 -35.79
CA ASP A 223 30.61 -49.47 -35.45
C ASP A 223 31.01 -48.24 -34.61
N LEU A 224 31.94 -48.43 -33.67
CA LEU A 224 32.45 -47.37 -32.78
C LEU A 224 33.11 -46.23 -33.56
N ALA A 225 33.72 -46.52 -34.71
CA ALA A 225 34.30 -45.50 -35.57
C ALA A 225 33.21 -44.60 -36.19
N THR A 226 32.10 -45.19 -36.64
CA THR A 226 30.94 -44.47 -37.20
C THR A 226 30.26 -43.63 -36.12
N MET A 227 30.07 -44.16 -34.92
CA MET A 227 29.52 -43.41 -33.78
C MET A 227 30.40 -42.22 -33.39
N ARG A 228 31.73 -42.38 -33.39
CA ARG A 228 32.65 -41.26 -33.14
C ARG A 228 32.53 -40.17 -34.21
N GLN A 229 32.35 -40.54 -35.47
CA GLN A 229 32.18 -39.59 -36.55
C GLN A 229 30.85 -38.84 -36.44
N ILE A 230 29.75 -39.53 -36.12
CA ILE A 230 28.43 -38.93 -35.90
C ILE A 230 28.48 -37.95 -34.72
N ILE A 231 29.07 -38.34 -33.60
CA ILE A 231 29.22 -37.46 -32.42
C ILE A 231 30.09 -36.25 -32.76
N LYS A 232 31.17 -36.44 -33.54
CA LYS A 232 32.02 -35.33 -33.95
C LYS A 232 31.25 -34.33 -34.83
N GLN A 233 30.53 -34.82 -35.84
CA GLN A 233 29.72 -33.98 -36.71
C GLN A 233 28.64 -33.23 -35.92
N TYR A 234 27.95 -33.92 -35.00
CA TYR A 234 26.98 -33.31 -34.11
C TYR A 234 27.59 -32.19 -33.24
N THR A 235 28.79 -32.44 -32.71
CA THR A 235 29.50 -31.45 -31.89
C THR A 235 29.90 -30.24 -32.73
N ASP A 236 30.40 -30.45 -33.94
CA ASP A 236 30.79 -29.37 -34.86
C ASP A 236 29.57 -28.52 -35.29
N GLU A 237 28.41 -29.15 -35.51
CA GLU A 237 27.15 -28.47 -35.81
C GLU A 237 26.60 -27.72 -34.58
N MET A 238 26.72 -28.29 -33.38
CA MET A 238 26.37 -27.60 -32.14
C MET A 238 27.23 -26.36 -31.91
N VAL A 239 28.55 -26.44 -32.12
CA VAL A 239 29.46 -25.30 -31.96
C VAL A 239 29.10 -24.19 -32.93
N LYS A 240 28.80 -24.51 -34.20
CA LYS A 240 28.34 -23.52 -35.18
C LYS A 240 27.05 -22.81 -34.74
N ALA A 241 26.07 -23.55 -34.21
CA ALA A 241 24.83 -22.97 -33.72
C ALA A 241 25.07 -22.06 -32.49
N ILE A 242 26.01 -22.44 -31.61
CA ILE A 242 26.40 -21.63 -30.45
C ILE A 242 27.07 -20.33 -30.90
N ASP A 243 28.04 -20.39 -31.80
CA ASP A 243 28.76 -19.21 -32.28
C ASP A 243 27.80 -18.21 -32.94
N LYS A 244 26.88 -18.70 -33.77
CA LYS A 244 25.87 -17.85 -34.41
C LYS A 244 24.90 -17.17 -33.43
N ARG A 245 24.55 -17.86 -32.33
CA ARG A 245 23.75 -17.26 -31.25
C ARG A 245 24.55 -16.20 -30.47
N TYR A 246 25.85 -16.42 -30.28
CA TYR A 246 26.73 -15.40 -29.68
C TYR A 246 26.82 -14.15 -30.55
N ASP A 247 26.99 -14.29 -31.87
CA ASP A 247 26.99 -13.16 -32.82
C ASP A 247 25.67 -12.36 -32.74
N THR A 248 24.54 -13.08 -32.69
CA THR A 248 23.21 -12.46 -32.56
C THR A 248 23.04 -11.72 -31.24
N LEU A 249 23.55 -12.29 -30.14
CA LEU A 249 23.55 -11.64 -28.82
C LEU A 249 24.47 -10.41 -28.79
N GLU A 250 25.61 -10.44 -29.47
CA GLU A 250 26.52 -9.29 -29.59
C GLU A 250 25.86 -8.15 -30.37
N GLU A 251 25.17 -8.44 -31.47
CA GLU A 251 24.38 -7.46 -32.21
C GLU A 251 23.23 -6.87 -31.36
N GLN A 252 22.55 -7.70 -30.56
CA GLN A 252 21.50 -7.24 -29.65
C GLN A 252 22.07 -6.37 -28.52
N MET A 253 23.22 -6.76 -27.96
CA MET A 253 23.94 -5.97 -26.95
C MET A 253 24.40 -4.62 -27.50
N ALA A 254 24.89 -4.57 -28.75
CA ALA A 254 25.26 -3.32 -29.42
C ALA A 254 24.07 -2.38 -29.64
N LYS A 255 22.86 -2.93 -29.91
CA LYS A 255 21.62 -2.14 -30.01
C LYS A 255 21.17 -1.59 -28.66
N VAL A 256 21.42 -2.30 -27.56
CA VAL A 256 21.03 -1.90 -26.20
C VAL A 256 22.01 -0.90 -25.58
N ASN A 257 23.30 -0.94 -25.95
CA ASN A 257 24.34 -0.03 -25.47
C ASN A 257 24.97 0.79 -26.63
N PRO A 258 24.33 1.86 -27.11
CA PRO A 258 24.88 2.69 -28.19
C PRO A 258 26.07 3.58 -27.78
N VAL A 259 26.47 3.59 -26.49
CA VAL A 259 27.53 4.46 -25.96
C VAL A 259 28.71 3.63 -25.49
N GLN A 260 29.38 2.97 -26.41
CA GLN A 260 30.79 2.58 -26.30
C GLN A 260 31.29 2.18 -27.69
N SER A 261 31.46 3.18 -28.55
CA SER A 261 32.39 3.11 -29.67
C SER A 261 33.35 4.29 -29.48
N PRO A 262 34.68 4.07 -29.52
CA PRO A 262 35.65 5.16 -29.44
C PRO A 262 35.52 6.14 -30.62
#